data_AF-A0A417HFR2-F1
#
_entry.id   AF-A0A417HFR2-F1
#
_cell.length_a   1.000
_cell.length_b   1.000
_cell.length_c   1.000
_cell.angle_alpha   90.00
_cell.angle_beta   90.00
_cell.angle_gamma   90.00
#
_symmetry.space_group_name_H-M   'P 1'
#
loop_
_entity.id
_entity.type
_entity.pdbx_description
1 polymer ?
#
loop_
_entity_poly.entity_id
_entity_poly.type
_entity_poly.pdbx_seq_one_letter_code
_entity_poly.pdbx_strand_id
1 'polypeptide(L)'
;MHPSPKRYPLKDERDQQIDVQAKSHALEYVITATQILTVLCLLKGNPAWRGSLSLLFFGIAFMLFYKYQQYTAKPYRQVGIVFLAIGAALLVWFAVAG
;
A
#
# COMPACT_ATOMS: atom_id res chain seq x y z
N MET A 1 11.98 -19.92 47.50
CA MET A 1 11.97 -19.00 46.34
C MET A 1 10.63 -19.10 45.63
N HIS A 2 9.79 -18.07 45.69
CA HIS A 2 8.66 -17.95 44.76
C HIS A 2 9.19 -17.53 43.39
N PRO A 3 8.83 -18.17 42.27
CA PRO A 3 9.20 -17.68 40.95
C PRO A 3 8.53 -16.31 40.75
N SER A 4 9.34 -15.29 40.46
CA SER A 4 8.81 -13.96 40.11
C SER A 4 7.90 -14.10 38.89
N PRO A 5 6.70 -13.49 38.89
CA PRO A 5 5.81 -13.56 37.74
C PRO A 5 6.55 -13.01 36.53
N LYS A 6 6.57 -13.79 35.45
CA LYS A 6 7.20 -13.43 34.17
C LYS A 6 6.59 -12.09 33.74
N ARG A 7 7.33 -11.00 33.94
CA ARG A 7 6.90 -9.65 33.58
C ARG A 7 6.99 -9.58 32.05
N TYR A 8 5.92 -9.96 31.37
CA TYR A 8 5.79 -9.70 29.95
C TYR A 8 6.02 -8.20 29.75
N PRO A 9 6.89 -7.77 28.82
CA PRO A 9 7.00 -6.35 28.52
C PRO A 9 5.60 -5.89 28.11
N LEU A 10 5.05 -4.95 28.87
CA LEU A 10 3.80 -4.30 28.51
C LEU A 10 4.04 -3.68 27.14
N LYS A 11 3.11 -3.92 26.20
CA LYS A 11 3.21 -3.40 24.85
C LYS A 11 3.11 -1.89 24.93
N ASP A 12 4.27 -1.24 24.93
CA ASP A 12 4.39 0.21 25.11
C ASP A 12 4.23 0.92 23.76
N GLU A 13 4.07 2.24 23.79
CA GLU A 13 3.97 3.07 22.58
C GLU A 13 5.13 2.84 21.59
N ARG A 14 6.32 2.44 22.09
CA ARG A 14 7.46 2.05 21.25
C ARG A 14 7.19 0.81 20.41
N ASP A 15 6.53 -0.20 20.96
CA ASP A 15 6.20 -1.42 20.20
C ASP A 15 5.16 -1.14 19.12
N GLN A 16 4.26 -0.18 19.34
CA GLN A 16 3.36 0.30 18.29
C GLN A 16 4.11 1.04 17.18
N GLN A 17 5.09 1.88 17.53
CA GLN A 17 5.93 2.56 16.52
C GLN A 17 6.75 1.56 15.69
N ILE A 18 7.33 0.55 16.33
CA ILE A 18 8.08 -0.52 15.64
C ILE A 18 7.16 -1.31 14.70
N ASP A 19 5.95 -1.66 15.13
CA ASP A 19 4.98 -2.38 14.28
C ASP A 19 4.55 -1.54 13.06
N VAL A 20 4.30 -0.25 13.24
CA VAL A 20 3.95 0.67 12.15
C VAL A 20 5.13 0.84 11.18
N GLN A 21 6.35 1.00 11.69
CA GLN A 21 7.55 1.11 10.85
C GLN A 21 7.83 -0.17 10.07
N ALA A 22 7.71 -1.33 10.71
CA ALA A 22 7.89 -2.63 10.06
C ALA A 22 6.86 -2.83 8.93
N LYS A 23 5.60 -2.46 9.16
CA LYS A 23 4.55 -2.49 8.13
C LYS A 23 4.84 -1.52 6.99
N SER A 24 5.32 -0.30 7.29
CA SER A 24 5.71 0.67 6.26
C SER A 24 6.84 0.15 5.39
N HIS A 25 7.91 -0.38 6.00
CA HIS A 25 9.03 -0.96 5.27
C HIS A 25 8.60 -2.15 4.41
N ALA A 26 7.79 -3.06 4.95
CA ALA A 26 7.27 -4.19 4.18
C ALA A 26 6.48 -3.71 2.95
N LEU A 27 5.64 -2.69 3.10
CA LEU A 27 4.90 -2.09 1.99
C LEU A 27 5.83 -1.45 0.95
N GLU A 28 6.87 -0.73 1.38
CA GLU A 28 7.86 -0.12 0.48
C GLU A 28 8.63 -1.19 -0.33
N TYR A 29 9.02 -2.30 0.29
CA TYR A 29 9.64 -3.42 -0.42
C TYR A 29 8.70 -4.06 -1.43
N VAL A 30 7.42 -4.28 -1.07
CA VAL A 30 6.41 -4.82 -1.97
C VAL A 30 6.14 -3.88 -3.15
N ILE A 31 6.07 -2.57 -2.91
CA ILE A 31 5.91 -1.55 -3.97
C ILE A 31 7.11 -1.61 -4.91
N THR A 32 8.33 -1.64 -4.38
CA THR A 32 9.57 -1.70 -5.17
C THR A 32 9.60 -2.96 -6.04
N ALA A 33 9.29 -4.12 -5.45
CA ALA A 33 9.21 -5.38 -6.19
C ALA A 33 8.12 -5.35 -7.29
N THR A 34 6.95 -4.78 -6.98
CA THR A 34 5.85 -4.62 -7.93
C THR A 34 6.24 -3.69 -9.09
N GLN A 35 6.99 -2.61 -8.82
CA GLN A 35 7.51 -1.72 -9.86
C GLN A 35 8.52 -2.43 -10.77
N ILE A 36 9.46 -3.18 -10.20
CA ILE A 36 10.42 -3.99 -10.98
C ILE A 36 9.66 -4.98 -11.88
N LEU A 37 8.68 -5.69 -11.31
CA LEU A 37 7.83 -6.62 -12.07
C LEU A 37 7.06 -5.89 -13.19
N THR A 38 6.52 -4.71 -12.90
CA THR A 38 5.80 -3.88 -13.88
C THR A 38 6.70 -3.52 -15.06
N VAL A 39 7.93 -3.08 -14.80
CA VAL A 39 8.92 -2.75 -15.84
C VAL A 39 9.28 -4.00 -16.65
N LEU A 40 9.52 -5.15 -15.98
CA LEU A 40 9.80 -6.41 -16.67
C LEU A 40 8.63 -6.84 -17.57
N CYS A 41 7.39 -6.75 -17.10
CA CYS A 41 6.20 -7.05 -17.92
C CYS A 41 6.07 -6.10 -19.12
N LEU A 42 6.41 -4.82 -18.94
CA LEU A 42 6.42 -3.82 -20.01
C LEU A 42 7.48 -4.13 -21.07
N LEU A 43 8.71 -4.48 -20.66
CA LEU A 43 9.78 -4.89 -21.58
C LEU A 43 9.45 -6.18 -22.34
N LYS A 44 8.73 -7.11 -21.70
CA LYS A 44 8.27 -8.35 -22.32
C LYS A 44 7.05 -8.18 -23.22
N GLY A 45 6.49 -6.97 -23.32
CA GLY A 45 5.25 -6.70 -24.07
C GLY A 45 4.00 -7.37 -23.50
N ASN A 46 4.06 -7.89 -22.27
CA ASN A 46 2.92 -8.55 -21.63
C ASN A 46 1.98 -7.49 -21.02
N PRO A 47 0.68 -7.45 -21.38
CA PRO A 47 -0.26 -6.45 -20.88
C PRO A 47 -0.46 -6.45 -19.35
N ALA A 48 0.04 -7.47 -18.63
CA ALA A 48 0.07 -7.55 -17.18
C ALA A 48 0.65 -6.30 -16.48
N TRP A 49 1.55 -5.55 -17.14
CA TRP A 49 2.08 -4.29 -16.59
C TRP A 49 0.96 -3.26 -16.31
N ARG A 50 -0.14 -3.29 -17.07
CA ARG A 50 -1.30 -2.40 -16.85
C ARG A 50 -2.05 -2.76 -15.58
N GLY A 51 -2.19 -4.05 -15.29
CA GLY A 51 -2.81 -4.55 -14.06
C GLY A 51 -1.96 -4.25 -12.83
N SER A 52 -0.64 -4.46 -12.90
CA SER A 52 0.27 -4.11 -11.80
C SER A 52 0.32 -2.60 -11.53
N LEU A 53 0.28 -1.78 -12.59
CA LEU A 53 0.19 -0.32 -12.45
C LEU A 53 -1.13 0.11 -11.80
N SER A 54 -2.27 -0.49 -12.19
CA SER A 54 -3.56 -0.24 -11.55
C SER A 54 -3.54 -0.53 -10.04
N LEU A 55 -2.94 -1.65 -9.63
CA LEU A 55 -2.77 -2.01 -8.22
C LEU A 55 -1.95 -0.97 -7.44
N LEU A 56 -0.90 -0.39 -8.04
CA LEU A 56 -0.14 0.71 -7.43
C LEU A 56 -1.01 1.96 -7.21
N PHE A 57 -1.82 2.33 -8.18
CA PHE A 57 -2.76 3.45 -8.06
C PHE A 57 -3.80 3.22 -6.94
N PHE A 58 -4.32 2.00 -6.81
CA PHE A 58 -5.19 1.65 -5.69
C PHE A 58 -4.48 1.71 -4.34
N GLY A 59 -3.25 1.21 -4.24
CA GLY A 59 -2.45 1.30 -3.02
C GLY A 59 -2.29 2.75 -2.54
N ILE A 60 -1.96 3.66 -3.46
CA ILE A 60 -1.83 5.10 -3.16
C ILE A 60 -3.19 5.70 -2.75
N ALA A 61 -4.26 5.35 -3.47
CA ALA A 61 -5.62 5.82 -3.16
C ALA A 61 -6.06 5.39 -1.75
N PHE A 62 -5.88 4.12 -1.39
CA PHE A 62 -6.22 3.61 -0.07
C PHE A 62 -5.35 4.22 1.03
N MET A 63 -4.06 4.46 0.78
CA MET A 63 -3.19 5.16 1.73
C MET A 63 -3.68 6.61 1.96
N LEU A 64 -4.09 7.31 0.90
CA LEU A 64 -4.66 8.66 0.99
C LEU A 64 -6.01 8.66 1.73
N PHE A 65 -6.87 7.66 1.52
CA PHE A 65 -8.11 7.51 2.27
C PHE A 65 -7.87 7.22 3.75
N TYR A 66 -6.89 6.38 4.07
CA TYR A 66 -6.50 6.12 5.46
C TYR A 66 -5.99 7.40 6.13
N LYS A 67 -5.16 8.18 5.43
CA LYS A 67 -4.70 9.49 5.89
C LYS A 67 -5.84 10.50 6.01
N TYR A 68 -6.83 10.47 5.12
CA TYR A 68 -8.05 11.26 5.26
C TYR A 68 -8.82 10.88 6.53
N GLN A 69 -8.93 9.59 6.86
CA GLN A 69 -9.61 9.16 8.08
C GLN A 69 -8.90 9.64 9.35
N GLN A 70 -7.56 9.67 9.36
CA GLN A 70 -6.78 10.15 10.49
C GLN A 70 -6.77 11.68 10.64
N TYR A 71 -6.69 12.43 9.53
CA TYR A 71 -6.47 13.88 9.56
C TYR A 71 -7.69 14.71 9.12
N THR A 72 -8.76 14.07 8.63
CA THR A 72 -10.00 14.69 8.10
C THR A 72 -9.75 15.82 7.08
N ALA A 73 -8.59 15.81 6.42
CA ALA A 73 -8.20 16.85 5.49
C ALA A 73 -8.81 16.61 4.10
N LYS A 74 -9.76 17.45 3.69
CA LYS A 74 -10.42 17.42 2.37
C LYS A 74 -9.51 17.14 1.15
N PRO A 75 -8.28 17.70 1.03
CA PRO A 75 -7.43 17.41 -0.13
C PRO A 75 -7.05 15.92 -0.26
N TYR A 76 -6.84 15.20 0.84
CA TYR A 76 -6.47 13.78 0.79
C TYR A 76 -7.58 12.92 0.16
N ARG A 77 -8.85 13.25 0.43
CA ARG A 77 -9.99 12.56 -0.17
C ARG A 77 -10.06 12.80 -1.68
N GLN A 78 -9.85 14.04 -2.11
CA GLN A 78 -9.96 14.41 -3.52
C GLN A 78 -8.85 13.76 -4.35
N VAL A 79 -7.61 13.81 -3.85
CA VAL A 79 -6.49 13.12 -4.49
C VAL A 79 -6.72 11.60 -4.48
N GLY A 80 -7.17 11.02 -3.36
CA GLY A 80 -7.49 9.58 -3.29
C GLY A 80 -8.51 9.14 -4.35
N ILE A 81 -9.58 9.91 -4.57
CA ILE A 81 -10.59 9.62 -5.60
C ILE A 81 -9.98 9.68 -7.02
N VAL A 82 -9.12 10.66 -7.30
CA VAL A 82 -8.47 10.77 -8.62
C VAL A 82 -7.58 9.55 -8.87
N PHE A 83 -6.75 9.17 -7.89
CA PHE A 83 -5.90 7.97 -8.00
C PHE A 83 -6.73 6.69 -8.16
N LEU A 84 -7.87 6.59 -7.44
CA LEU A 84 -8.78 5.45 -7.57
C LEU A 84 -9.42 5.39 -8.97
N ALA A 85 -9.83 6.52 -9.54
CA ALA A 85 -10.39 6.57 -10.88
C ALA A 85 -9.37 6.16 -11.96
N ILE A 86 -8.12 6.61 -11.84
CA ILE A 86 -7.03 6.20 -12.73
C ILE A 86 -6.76 4.69 -12.60
N GLY A 87 -6.68 4.18 -11.37
CA GLY A 87 -6.51 2.75 -11.10
C GLY A 87 -7.64 1.90 -11.71
N ALA A 88 -8.88 2.35 -11.58
CA ALA A 88 -10.04 1.68 -12.16
C ALA A 88 -10.03 1.70 -13.70
N ALA A 89 -9.70 2.85 -14.31
CA ALA A 89 -9.59 2.96 -15.76
C ALA A 89 -8.50 2.02 -16.32
N LEU A 90 -7.34 1.96 -15.67
CA LEU A 90 -6.26 1.03 -16.03
C LEU A 90 -6.67 -0.44 -15.85
N LEU A 91 -7.44 -0.75 -14.81
CA LEU A 91 -7.94 -2.12 -14.57
C LEU A 91 -8.95 -2.55 -15.64
N VAL A 92 -9.91 -1.68 -15.97
CA VAL A 92 -10.88 -1.93 -17.05
C VAL A 92 -10.16 -2.08 -18.38
N TRP A 93 -9.17 -1.24 -18.66
CA TRP A 93 -8.34 -1.36 -19.85
C TRP A 93 -7.61 -2.71 -19.88
N PHE A 94 -7.02 -3.13 -18.77
CA PHE A 94 -6.38 -4.44 -18.66
C PHE A 94 -7.38 -5.59 -18.85
N ALA A 95 -8.60 -5.48 -18.34
CA ALA A 95 -9.62 -6.52 -18.49
C ALA A 95 -10.18 -6.65 -19.91
N VAL A 96 -10.26 -5.54 -20.66
CA VAL A 96 -10.84 -5.51 -22.02
C VAL A 96 -9.79 -5.70 -23.12
N ALA A 97 -8.57 -5.18 -22.92
CA ALA A 97 -7.51 -5.15 -23.93
C ALA A 97 -6.22 -5.87 -23.48
N GLY A 98 -6.30 -6.70 -22.44
CA GLY A 98 -5.21 -7.54 -21.93
C GLY A 98 -5.31 -8.98 -22.38
#